data_AF-D9WG58-F1
#
_entry.id   AF-D9WG58-F1
#
_cell.length_a   1.000
_cell.length_b   1.000
_cell.length_c   1.000
_cell.angle_alpha   90.00
_cell.angle_beta   90.00
_cell.angle_gamma   90.00
#
_symmetry.space_group_name_H-M   'P 1'
#
loop_
_entity.id
_entity.type
_entity.pdbx_description
1 polymer ?
#
loop_
_entity_poly.entity_id
_entity_poly.type
_entity_poly.pdbx_seq_one_letter_code
_entity_poly.pdbx_strand_id
1 'polypeptide(L)'
;MRSEETPFVGGPLDGRVLSVLVGATGQPPKTYEVPVPDEAGGPPTVYVYRRVAAGTTRRLGLIRGWRYEYDPEGTPGSGPKWPWSRSS
;
A
#
# COMPACT_ATOMS: atom_id res chain seq x y z
N MET A 1 15.18 -11.32 2.14
CA MET A 1 13.95 -10.66 1.66
C MET A 1 14.35 -9.60 0.64
N ARG A 2 13.56 -9.39 -0.41
CA ARG A 2 13.82 -8.39 -1.46
C ARG A 2 12.88 -7.21 -1.28
N SER A 3 13.33 -6.02 -1.65
CA SER A 3 12.52 -4.81 -1.77
C SER A 3 12.53 -4.26 -3.20
N GLU A 4 11.51 -3.46 -3.52
CA GLU A 4 11.38 -2.68 -4.77
C GLU A 4 11.14 -1.21 -4.40
N GLU A 5 11.91 -0.30 -5.02
CA GLU A 5 11.69 1.14 -4.93
C GLU A 5 10.38 1.48 -5.64
N THR A 6 9.33 1.75 -4.86
CA THR A 6 7.96 1.91 -5.36
C THR A 6 7.50 3.35 -5.17
N PRO A 7 7.13 4.08 -6.24
CA PRO A 7 6.58 5.42 -6.14
C PRO A 7 5.17 5.43 -5.54
N PHE A 8 4.85 6.49 -4.80
CA PHE A 8 3.55 6.78 -4.24
C PHE A 8 2.97 8.05 -4.90
N VAL A 9 1.70 7.99 -5.29
CA VAL A 9 1.00 9.08 -5.97
C VAL A 9 -0.31 9.41 -5.26
N GLY A 10 -0.53 10.70 -5.01
CA GLY A 10 -1.64 11.23 -4.24
C GLY A 10 -1.48 11.04 -2.73
N GLY A 11 -2.40 11.65 -1.97
CA GLY A 11 -2.45 11.52 -0.52
C GLY A 11 -1.19 12.05 0.21
N PRO A 12 -0.99 11.68 1.48
CA PRO A 12 0.13 12.17 2.29
C PRO A 12 1.54 11.73 1.86
N LEU A 13 1.66 10.71 0.99
CA LEU A 13 2.94 10.20 0.50
C LEU A 13 3.22 10.59 -0.96
N ASP A 14 2.47 11.52 -1.52
CA ASP A 14 2.63 11.94 -2.92
C ASP A 14 4.07 12.33 -3.25
N GLY A 15 4.56 11.85 -4.39
CA GLY A 15 5.92 12.10 -4.88
C GLY A 15 7.03 11.34 -4.14
N ARG A 16 6.72 10.56 -3.10
CA ARG A 16 7.71 9.76 -2.38
C ARG A 16 7.95 8.43 -3.08
N VAL A 17 9.16 7.91 -2.92
CA VAL A 17 9.55 6.56 -3.33
C VAL A 17 10.00 5.82 -2.08
N LEU A 18 9.42 4.66 -1.82
CA LEU A 18 9.74 3.85 -0.66
C LEU A 18 10.24 2.46 -1.08
N SER A 19 11.20 1.93 -0.34
CA SER A 19 11.61 0.53 -0.46
C SER A 19 10.54 -0.39 0.11
N VAL A 20 9.69 -0.96 -0.75
CA VAL A 20 8.59 -1.85 -0.34
C VAL A 20 9.03 -3.31 -0.45
N LEU A 21 8.82 -4.09 0.60
CA LEU A 21 9.12 -5.52 0.60
C LEU A 21 8.23 -6.24 -0.40
N VAL A 22 8.84 -7.11 -1.21
CA VAL A 22 8.12 -7.92 -2.20
C VAL A 22 8.00 -9.37 -1.75
N GLY A 23 6.89 -10.01 -2.12
CA GLY A 23 6.67 -11.44 -1.87
C GLY A 23 7.47 -12.34 -2.80
N ALA A 24 7.26 -13.65 -2.70
CA ALA A 24 7.93 -14.64 -3.56
C ALA A 24 7.69 -14.42 -5.07
N THR A 25 6.55 -13.81 -5.43
CA THR A 25 6.22 -13.43 -6.82
C THR A 25 6.94 -12.17 -7.30
N GLY A 26 7.75 -11.54 -6.43
CA GLY A 26 8.44 -10.30 -6.74
C GLY A 26 7.53 -9.07 -6.85
N GLN A 27 6.27 -9.18 -6.42
CA GLN A 27 5.32 -8.07 -6.48
C GLN A 27 5.17 -7.42 -5.08
N PRO A 28 5.09 -6.08 -5.00
CA PRO A 28 4.69 -5.38 -3.78
C PRO A 28 3.30 -5.85 -3.30
N PRO A 29 2.91 -5.64 -2.03
CA PRO A 29 1.56 -5.94 -1.55
C PRO A 29 0.46 -5.31 -2.42
N LYS A 30 -0.75 -5.89 -2.45
CA LYS A 30 -1.85 -5.29 -3.22
C LYS A 30 -2.27 -3.92 -2.66
N THR A 31 -2.18 -3.77 -1.35
CA THR A 31 -2.56 -2.58 -0.60
C THR A 31 -1.43 -2.20 0.35
N TYR A 32 -1.20 -0.91 0.51
CA TYR A 32 -0.27 -0.35 1.48
C TYR A 32 -1.03 0.60 2.41
N GLU A 33 -0.92 0.38 3.72
CA GLU A 33 -1.67 1.12 4.74
C GLU A 33 -0.71 1.93 5.60
N VAL A 34 -1.05 3.20 5.83
CA VAL A 34 -0.26 4.12 6.64
C VAL A 34 -1.12 4.64 7.79
N PRO A 35 -0.96 4.08 9.01
CA PRO A 35 -1.60 4.63 10.18
C PRO A 35 -0.88 5.92 10.60
N VAL A 36 -1.61 7.02 10.64
CA VAL A 36 -1.14 8.32 11.15
C VAL A 36 -1.81 8.55 12.50
N PRO A 37 -1.04 8.65 13.60
CA PRO A 37 -1.59 8.96 14.93
C PRO A 37 -2.36 10.27 14.93
N ASP A 38 -3.45 10.31 15.69
CA ASP A 38 -4.16 11.55 15.97
C ASP A 38 -3.42 12.34 17.06
N GLU A 39 -3.21 13.64 16.83
CA GLU A 39 -2.45 14.50 17.77
C GLU A 39 -3.17 14.69 19.12
N ALA A 40 -4.51 14.56 19.14
CA ALA A 40 -5.31 14.63 20.36
C ALA A 40 -5.46 13.26 21.07
N GLY A 41 -4.77 12.22 20.58
CA GLY A 41 -4.81 10.87 21.16
C GLY A 41 -6.02 10.04 20.74
N GLY A 42 -6.76 10.48 19.72
CA GLY A 42 -7.83 9.71 19.09
C GLY A 42 -7.35 8.49 18.30
N PRO A 43 -8.28 7.70 17.71
CA PRO A 43 -7.92 6.59 16.84
C PRO A 43 -7.11 7.08 15.63
N PRO A 44 -6.11 6.31 15.16
CA PRO A 44 -5.29 6.73 14.03
C PRO A 44 -6.11 6.81 12.75
N THR A 45 -5.81 7.81 11.92
CA THR A 45 -6.30 7.86 10.53
C THR A 45 -5.45 6.93 9.68
N VAL A 46 -6.08 6.01 8.95
CA VAL A 46 -5.36 5.09 8.07
C VAL A 46 -5.51 5.52 6.62
N TYR A 47 -4.39 5.86 5.98
CA TYR A 47 -4.36 6.15 4.55
C TYR A 47 -4.09 4.87 3.77
N VAL A 48 -4.91 4.59 2.77
CA VAL A 48 -4.84 3.37 1.96
C VAL A 48 -4.31 3.71 0.57
N TYR A 49 -3.38 2.89 0.08
CA TYR A 49 -2.87 2.97 -1.28
C TYR A 49 -3.01 1.64 -2.01
N ARG A 50 -3.42 1.67 -3.27
CA ARG A 50 -3.55 0.48 -4.13
C ARG A 50 -2.39 0.35 -5.10
N ARG A 51 -1.86 -0.86 -5.21
CA ARG A 51 -0.82 -1.21 -6.18
C ARG A 51 -1.39 -1.19 -7.59
N VAL A 52 -0.79 -0.38 -8.46
CA VAL A 52 -1.12 -0.28 -9.89
C VAL A 52 0.14 -0.40 -10.74
N ALA A 53 0.00 -0.76 -12.01
CA ALA A 53 1.12 -0.77 -12.93
C ALA A 53 1.67 0.65 -13.11
N ALA A 54 2.99 0.83 -12.97
CA ALA A 54 3.63 2.12 -13.24
C ALA A 54 3.68 2.41 -14.75
N GLY A 55 3.67 1.36 -15.57
CA GLY A 55 3.58 1.42 -17.01
C GLY A 55 3.63 0.03 -17.63
N THR A 56 3.44 -0.05 -18.95
CA THR A 56 3.45 -1.30 -19.72
C THR A 56 4.29 -1.17 -20.99
N THR A 57 4.88 -2.28 -21.45
CA THR A 57 5.64 -2.28 -22.72
C THR A 57 4.69 -2.15 -23.91
N ARG A 58 5.07 -1.32 -24.90
CA ARG A 58 4.21 -1.00 -26.06
C ARG A 58 3.76 -2.20 -26.89
N ARG A 59 4.60 -3.22 -27.04
CA ARG A 59 4.34 -4.36 -27.94
C ARG A 59 3.71 -5.58 -27.26
N LEU A 60 4.05 -5.82 -25.99
CA LEU A 60 3.67 -7.04 -25.26
C LEU A 60 2.81 -6.77 -24.03
N GLY A 61 2.57 -5.50 -23.67
CA GLY A 61 1.77 -5.13 -22.50
C GLY A 61 2.40 -5.55 -21.17
N LEU A 62 3.71 -5.85 -21.14
CA LEU A 62 4.38 -6.32 -19.92
C LEU A 62 4.56 -5.16 -18.95
N ILE A 63 4.18 -5.38 -17.69
CA ILE A 63 4.26 -4.38 -16.63
C ILE A 63 5.73 -4.01 -16.36
N ARG A 64 6.01 -2.71 -16.37
CA ARG A 64 7.34 -2.12 -16.17
C ARG A 64 7.42 -1.49 -14.77
N GLY A 65 7.26 -2.34 -13.75
CA GLY A 65 7.26 -1.94 -12.35
C GLY A 65 5.90 -1.50 -11.83
N TRP A 66 5.87 -1.22 -10.53
CA TRP A 66 4.65 -0.91 -9.78
C TRP A 66 4.72 0.49 -9.17
N ARG A 67 3.54 1.07 -8.91
CA ARG A 67 3.38 2.25 -8.06
C ARG A 67 2.16 2.08 -7.18
N TYR A 68 2.09 2.88 -6.12
CA TYR A 68 0.94 2.97 -5.24
C TYR A 68 0.15 4.24 -5.52
N GLU A 69 -1.15 4.13 -5.74
CA GLU A 69 -2.06 5.27 -5.85
C GLU A 69 -2.92 5.37 -4.60
N TYR A 70 -3.04 6.59 -4.08
CA TYR A 70 -3.88 6.88 -2.92
C TYR A 70 -5.35 6.58 -3.25
N ASP A 71 -5.98 5.81 -2.36
CA ASP A 71 -7.38 5.43 -2.42
C ASP A 71 -8.11 6.06 -1.22
N PRO A 72 -8.74 7.23 -1.38
CA PRO A 72 -9.44 7.93 -0.29
C PRO A 72 -10.65 7.14 0.23
N GLU A 73 -11.25 6.32 -0.64
CA GLU A 73 -12.36 5.42 -0.30
C GLU A 73 -11.86 4.03 0.15
N GLY A 74 -10.54 3.86 0.24
CA GLY A 74 -9.92 2.60 0.58
C GLY A 74 -10.23 2.22 2.02
N THR A 75 -10.88 1.08 2.19
CA THR A 75 -11.07 0.50 3.52
C THR A 75 -9.77 -0.20 3.94
N PRO A 76 -9.24 0.05 5.16
CA PRO A 76 -8.15 -0.76 5.68
C PRO A 76 -8.58 -2.22 5.70
N GLY A 77 -7.67 -3.11 5.32
CA GLY A 77 -7.91 -4.54 5.36
C GLY A 77 -8.33 -4.92 6.77
N SER A 78 -9.47 -5.60 6.91
CA SER A 78 -9.76 -6.26 8.19
C SER A 78 -8.62 -7.26 8.40
N GLY A 79 -7.76 -7.00 9.39
CA GLY A 79 -6.69 -7.91 9.76
C GLY A 79 -7.22 -9.35 9.96
N PRO A 80 -6.34 -10.35 10.03
CA PRO A 80 -6.77 -11.73 10.18
C PRO A 80 -7.80 -11.84 11.32
N LYS A 81 -9.02 -12.25 10.99
CA LYS A 81 -10.09 -12.47 11.99
C LYS A 81 -9.77 -13.74 12.74
N TRP A 82 -8.88 -13.64 13.72
CA TRP A 82 -8.64 -14.75 14.63
C TRP A 82 -9.82 -14.85 15.61
N PRO A 83 -10.26 -16.08 15.93
CA PRO A 83 -11.37 -16.26 16.86
C PRO A 83 -11.08 -15.74 18.27
N TRP A 84 -9.81 -15.46 18.61
CA TRP A 84 -9.35 -14.87 19.87
C TRP A 84 -9.05 -13.36 19.80
N SER A 85 -9.31 -12.67 18.69
CA SER A 85 -9.09 -11.22 18.57
C SER A 85 -10.19 -10.35 19.20
N ARG A 86 -11.15 -10.95 19.93
CA ARG A 86 -12.14 -10.19 20.71
C ARG A 86 -11.56 -9.86 22.07
N SER A 87 -11.11 -8.63 22.24
CA SER A 87 -10.95 -8.01 23.55
C SER A 87 -12.34 -7.54 24.02
N SER A 88 -12.68 -7.84 25.27
CA SER A 88 -13.87 -7.36 25.98
C SER A 88 -14.03 -5.84 25.95
#